data_AF-A0A950H9G2-F1
#
_entry.id   AF-A0A950H9G2-F1
#
_cell.length_a   1.000
_cell.length_b   1.000
_cell.length_c   1.000
_cell.angle_alpha   90.00
_cell.angle_beta   90.00
_cell.angle_gamma   90.00
#
_symmetry.space_group_name_H-M   'P 1'
#
loop_
_entity.id
_entity.type
_entity.pdbx_description
1 polymer ?
#
loop_
_entity_poly.entity_id
_entity_poly.type
_entity_poly.pdbx_seq_one_letter_code
_entity_poly.pdbx_strand_id
1 'polypeptide(L)'
;MNYLDTFERRLDDETATVEKEIESHEQQLEALNRRLGALKRAAELFDSEHGAISELLQAGSANGGVIARQMAILPTPAGQRTTTSPRPTDAQTRRAPTTQGRTKRLTAKAGRSDSQNGELTRLDMIAAVLKRHPRRTVRELIALLDKEYRWKTTESAVTGHLYTRRDKFLHTPPDRPTNRPVTWSSK
;
A
#
# COMPACT_ATOMS: atom_id res chain seq x y z
N MET A 1 -49.44 5.84 -32.54
CA MET A 1 -48.20 6.17 -31.80
C MET A 1 -47.14 6.47 -32.81
N ASN A 2 -46.41 7.56 -32.61
CA ASN A 2 -45.26 7.91 -33.44
C ASN A 2 -44.00 7.26 -32.84
N TYR A 3 -43.00 7.08 -33.69
CA TYR A 3 -41.68 6.62 -33.24
C TYR A 3 -41.00 7.59 -32.26
N LEU A 4 -41.30 8.90 -32.36
CA LEU A 4 -40.83 9.93 -31.43
C LEU A 4 -41.35 9.69 -30.01
N ASP A 5 -42.67 9.60 -29.82
CA ASP A 5 -43.28 9.35 -28.50
C ASP A 5 -42.69 8.10 -27.80
N THR A 6 -42.34 7.06 -28.57
CA THR A 6 -41.75 5.82 -28.04
C THR A 6 -40.24 5.88 -27.79
N PHE A 7 -39.54 6.85 -28.38
CA PHE A 7 -38.11 7.08 -28.18
C PHE A 7 -37.87 8.05 -27.02
N GLU A 8 -38.63 9.14 -26.96
CA GLU A 8 -38.65 10.12 -25.87
C GLU A 8 -38.89 9.42 -24.52
N ARG A 9 -39.97 8.64 -24.43
CA ARG A 9 -40.29 7.84 -23.23
C ARG A 9 -39.17 6.88 -22.80
N ARG A 10 -38.40 6.33 -23.76
CA ARG A 10 -37.27 5.44 -23.42
C ARG A 10 -36.11 6.22 -22.83
N LEU A 11 -35.86 7.44 -23.31
CA LEU A 11 -34.86 8.33 -22.72
C LEU A 11 -35.28 8.74 -21.30
N ASP A 12 -36.56 8.97 -21.05
CA ASP A 12 -37.09 9.23 -19.70
C ASP A 12 -36.88 8.01 -18.78
N ASP A 13 -37.28 6.81 -19.23
CA ASP A 13 -37.12 5.55 -18.48
C ASP A 13 -35.63 5.25 -18.17
N GLU A 14 -34.73 5.49 -19.12
CA GLU A 14 -33.28 5.29 -18.98
C GLU A 14 -32.65 6.36 -18.06
N THR A 15 -33.09 7.62 -18.17
CA THR A 15 -32.64 8.73 -17.29
C THR A 15 -33.04 8.47 -15.84
N ALA A 16 -34.32 8.16 -15.58
CA ALA A 16 -34.81 7.83 -14.24
C ALA A 16 -34.14 6.58 -13.64
N THR A 17 -33.69 5.64 -14.48
CA THR A 17 -32.89 4.50 -14.05
C THR A 17 -31.50 4.94 -13.60
N VAL A 18 -30.81 5.79 -14.38
CA VAL A 18 -29.48 6.33 -14.05
C VAL A 18 -29.51 7.23 -12.81
N GLU A 19 -30.51 8.10 -12.67
CA GLU A 19 -30.70 8.95 -11.49
C GLU A 19 -30.81 8.11 -10.21
N LYS A 20 -31.62 7.05 -10.24
CA LYS A 20 -31.79 6.11 -9.13
C LYS A 20 -30.51 5.32 -8.80
N GLU A 21 -29.69 4.99 -9.81
CA GLU A 21 -28.36 4.42 -9.57
C GLU A 21 -27.42 5.44 -8.92
N ILE A 22 -27.46 6.72 -9.31
CA ILE A 22 -26.67 7.79 -8.69
C ILE A 22 -27.05 7.94 -7.20
N GLU A 23 -28.34 8.09 -6.88
CA GLU A 23 -28.83 8.17 -5.50
C GLU A 23 -28.37 6.97 -4.65
N SER A 24 -28.41 5.76 -5.22
CA SER A 24 -27.97 4.55 -4.53
C SER A 24 -26.45 4.56 -4.25
N HIS A 25 -25.63 5.04 -5.18
CA HIS A 25 -24.20 5.18 -4.98
C HIS A 25 -23.84 6.28 -3.97
N GLU A 26 -24.58 7.39 -3.93
CA GLU A 26 -24.40 8.45 -2.92
C GLU A 26 -24.69 7.93 -1.51
N GLN A 27 -25.79 7.20 -1.31
CA GLN A 27 -26.13 6.56 -0.04
C GLN A 27 -25.05 5.55 0.41
N GLN A 28 -24.47 4.79 -0.53
CA GLN A 28 -23.35 3.89 -0.25
C GLN A 28 -22.08 4.65 0.16
N LEU A 29 -21.76 5.76 -0.52
CA LEU A 29 -20.62 6.62 -0.18
C LEU A 29 -20.77 7.25 1.22
N GLU A 30 -21.97 7.72 1.58
CA GLU A 30 -22.23 8.21 2.93
C GLU A 30 -22.05 7.13 3.99
N ALA A 31 -22.56 5.91 3.75
CA ALA A 31 -22.43 4.79 4.68
C ALA A 31 -20.96 4.39 4.88
N LEU A 32 -20.17 4.37 3.80
CA LEU A 32 -18.72 4.13 3.84
C LEU A 32 -17.98 5.26 4.58
N ASN A 33 -18.34 6.53 4.35
CA ASN A 33 -17.73 7.67 5.02
C ASN A 33 -18.04 7.68 6.53
N ARG A 34 -19.30 7.37 6.92
CA ARG A 34 -19.69 7.17 8.33
C ARG A 34 -18.89 6.05 8.99
N ARG A 35 -18.68 4.92 8.29
CA ARG A 35 -17.85 3.81 8.77
C ARG A 35 -16.38 4.20 8.91
N LEU A 36 -15.83 4.98 7.98
CA LEU A 36 -14.46 5.50 8.05
C LEU A 36 -14.28 6.46 9.24
N GLY A 37 -15.23 7.36 9.49
CA GLY A 37 -15.23 8.25 10.65
C GLY A 37 -15.40 7.54 12.00
N ALA A 38 -16.09 6.39 12.03
CA ALA A 38 -16.09 5.51 13.19
C ALA A 38 -14.74 4.82 13.40
N LEU A 39 -14.12 4.31 12.33
CA LEU A 39 -12.83 3.62 12.39
C LEU A 39 -11.67 4.53 12.80
N LYS A 40 -11.67 5.81 12.37
CA LYS A 40 -10.70 6.82 12.83
C LYS A 40 -10.77 7.04 14.34
N ARG A 41 -11.97 7.28 14.86
CA ARG A 41 -12.18 7.46 16.32
C ARG A 41 -11.82 6.21 17.12
N ALA A 42 -12.02 5.01 16.56
CA ALA A 42 -11.55 3.78 17.19
C ALA A 42 -10.01 3.70 17.26
N ALA A 43 -9.29 4.13 16.22
CA ALA A 43 -7.84 4.21 16.25
C ALA A 43 -7.33 5.27 17.26
N GLU A 44 -7.93 6.45 17.26
CA GLU A 44 -7.64 7.54 18.22
C GLU A 44 -7.84 7.08 19.68
N LEU A 45 -8.86 6.26 19.95
CA LEU A 45 -9.07 5.62 21.25
C LEU A 45 -7.99 4.57 21.57
N PHE A 46 -7.66 3.66 20.64
CA PHE A 46 -6.60 2.66 20.87
C PHE A 46 -5.22 3.29 21.13
N ASP A 47 -4.86 4.35 20.40
CA ASP A 47 -3.61 5.09 20.63
C ASP A 47 -3.62 5.78 22.01
N SER A 48 -4.78 6.31 22.43
CA SER A 48 -4.96 6.92 23.76
C SER A 48 -4.89 5.89 24.90
N GLU A 49 -5.52 4.73 24.75
CA GLU A 49 -5.46 3.61 25.70
C GLU A 49 -4.03 3.08 25.81
N HIS A 50 -3.31 2.94 24.69
CA HIS A 50 -1.92 2.52 24.69
C HIS A 50 -1.01 3.54 25.41
N GLY A 51 -1.26 4.84 25.20
CA GLY A 51 -0.62 5.93 25.95
C GLY A 51 -0.82 5.78 27.46
N ALA A 52 -2.07 5.68 27.91
CA ALA A 52 -2.42 5.54 29.33
C ALA A 52 -1.81 4.28 29.98
N ILE A 53 -1.77 3.15 29.25
CA ILE A 53 -1.09 1.93 29.71
C ILE A 53 0.43 2.16 29.85
N SER A 54 1.05 2.87 28.91
CA SER A 54 2.49 3.18 28.98
C SER A 54 2.83 4.11 30.14
N GLU A 55 2.00 5.13 30.41
CA GLU A 55 2.15 6.01 31.57
C GLU A 55 1.96 5.25 32.89
N LEU A 56 0.98 4.34 32.98
CA LEU A 56 0.75 3.53 34.18
C LEU A 56 1.92 2.58 34.47
N LEU A 57 2.52 1.97 33.43
CA LEU A 57 3.73 1.16 33.58
C LEU A 57 4.93 2.01 34.03
N GLN A 58 5.09 3.21 33.48
CA GLN A 58 6.16 4.14 33.86
C GLN A 58 5.99 4.66 35.31
N ALA A 59 4.78 5.06 35.69
CA ALA A 59 4.45 5.48 37.07
C ALA A 59 4.59 4.33 38.07
N GLY A 60 4.19 3.11 37.69
CA GLY A 60 4.42 1.90 38.49
C GLY A 60 5.91 1.66 38.78
N SER A 61 6.78 1.89 37.79
CA SER A 61 8.24 1.76 37.98
C SER A 61 8.85 2.81 38.92
N ALA A 62 8.18 3.97 39.10
CA ALA A 62 8.66 5.06 39.94
C ALA A 62 8.28 4.91 41.42
N ASN A 63 7.19 4.20 41.74
CA ASN A 63 6.57 4.21 43.07
C ASN A 63 6.81 2.96 43.94
N GLY A 64 7.51 1.92 43.45
CA GLY A 64 7.79 0.75 44.29
C GLY A 64 8.74 -0.28 43.67
N GLY A 65 9.81 -0.60 44.40
CA GLY A 65 10.61 -1.79 44.12
C GLY A 65 9.88 -3.09 44.53
N VAL A 66 10.43 -4.23 44.11
CA VAL A 66 10.01 -5.59 44.52
C VAL A 66 8.68 -6.10 43.92
N ILE A 67 8.52 -6.01 42.60
CA ILE A 67 7.99 -7.15 41.82
C ILE A 67 8.92 -7.42 40.63
N ALA A 68 10.06 -8.05 40.90
CA ALA A 68 10.97 -8.54 39.86
C ALA A 68 10.82 -10.05 39.69
N ARG A 69 10.05 -10.51 38.69
CA ARG A 69 10.23 -11.87 38.12
C ARG A 69 9.64 -12.02 36.71
N GLN A 70 10.52 -12.48 35.80
CA GLN A 70 10.21 -13.26 34.60
C GLN A 70 9.33 -12.61 33.51
N MET A 71 9.97 -11.78 32.68
CA MET A 71 10.15 -12.16 31.26
C MET A 71 11.62 -11.97 30.89
N ALA A 72 12.24 -12.99 30.30
CA ALA A 72 13.67 -13.00 29.96
C ALA A 72 13.85 -12.87 28.45
N ILE A 73 14.35 -11.70 27.99
CA ILE A 73 14.90 -11.52 26.64
C ILE A 73 16.26 -10.81 26.80
N LEU A 74 17.25 -11.28 26.06
CA LEU A 74 18.66 -10.94 26.24
C LEU A 74 18.99 -9.52 25.73
N PRO A 75 19.81 -8.71 26.44
CA PRO A 75 20.12 -7.34 26.03
C PRO A 75 21.17 -7.24 24.91
N THR A 76 21.05 -6.18 24.11
CA THR A 76 21.98 -5.80 23.04
C THR A 76 23.29 -5.21 23.60
N PRO A 77 24.48 -5.61 23.12
CA PRO A 77 25.73 -4.91 23.44
C PRO A 77 25.96 -3.68 22.55
N ALA A 78 25.83 -2.48 23.12
CA ALA A 78 26.23 -1.23 22.47
C ALA A 78 27.66 -0.83 22.92
N GLY A 79 28.66 -1.05 22.07
CA GLY A 79 30.04 -0.60 22.28
C GLY A 79 30.26 0.85 21.82
N GLN A 80 30.98 1.65 22.60
CA GLN A 80 31.24 3.08 22.30
C GLN A 80 32.67 3.36 21.79
N ARG A 81 32.84 4.56 21.19
CA ARG A 81 34.12 5.29 20.96
C ARG A 81 35.00 4.68 19.83
N THR A 82 35.88 5.44 19.15
CA THR A 82 36.33 6.83 19.36
C THR A 82 36.55 7.58 18.04
N THR A 83 36.82 8.89 18.11
CA THR A 83 37.15 9.80 17.00
C THR A 83 38.53 9.54 16.36
N THR A 84 38.65 9.73 15.04
CA THR A 84 39.69 10.56 14.37
C THR A 84 39.50 10.58 12.84
N SER A 85 40.11 11.58 12.18
CA SER A 85 40.28 11.70 10.73
C SER A 85 41.64 12.36 10.49
N PRO A 86 42.41 11.98 9.45
CA PRO A 86 42.44 12.85 8.28
C PRO A 86 42.58 12.15 6.90
N ARG A 87 42.22 12.92 5.86
CA ARG A 87 42.48 12.71 4.43
C ARG A 87 43.84 13.35 4.06
N PRO A 88 44.71 12.72 3.25
CA PRO A 88 44.70 12.85 1.77
C PRO A 88 45.00 11.49 1.07
N THR A 89 45.15 11.30 -0.25
CA THR A 89 45.24 12.12 -1.50
C THR A 89 44.77 11.20 -2.68
N ASP A 90 44.50 11.55 -3.94
CA ASP A 90 44.52 12.82 -4.71
C ASP A 90 43.54 12.76 -5.93
N ALA A 91 43.91 13.39 -7.06
CA ALA A 91 43.34 13.37 -8.42
C ALA A 91 43.37 11.97 -9.10
N GLN A 92 42.65 11.66 -10.19
CA GLN A 92 42.72 12.37 -11.48
C GLN A 92 41.41 12.36 -12.31
N THR A 93 41.14 13.49 -12.97
CA THR A 93 40.00 13.69 -13.89
C THR A 93 40.21 13.07 -15.27
N ARG A 94 39.17 12.46 -15.85
CA ARG A 94 38.91 12.48 -17.31
C ARG A 94 37.41 12.61 -17.60
N ARG A 95 37.04 13.50 -18.52
CA ARG A 95 35.66 13.79 -18.93
C ARG A 95 35.36 13.21 -20.32
N ALA A 96 34.14 12.67 -20.49
CA ALA A 96 33.29 12.84 -21.69
C ALA A 96 33.82 12.29 -23.06
N PRO A 97 33.00 12.18 -24.15
CA PRO A 97 31.66 12.77 -24.31
C PRO A 97 30.55 11.91 -24.99
N THR A 98 29.32 12.38 -24.81
CA THR A 98 28.15 12.37 -25.72
C THR A 98 27.86 11.18 -26.65
N THR A 99 26.62 10.68 -26.57
CA THR A 99 25.69 10.68 -27.72
C THR A 99 24.29 11.06 -27.21
N GLN A 100 23.46 11.68 -28.06
CA GLN A 100 22.31 12.49 -27.65
C GLN A 100 21.00 12.01 -28.34
N GLY A 101 20.05 11.47 -27.58
CA GLY A 101 18.79 10.91 -28.11
C GLY A 101 17.55 11.44 -27.39
N ARG A 102 17.06 12.62 -27.77
CA ARG A 102 16.03 13.38 -27.04
C ARG A 102 14.67 13.39 -27.76
N THR A 103 13.76 12.49 -27.38
CA THR A 103 12.32 12.62 -27.71
C THR A 103 11.52 13.09 -26.50
N LYS A 104 10.82 14.22 -26.63
CA LYS A 104 9.98 14.78 -25.55
C LYS A 104 8.62 14.06 -25.50
N ARG A 105 8.18 13.65 -24.31
CA ARG A 105 6.78 13.76 -23.88
C ARG A 105 6.74 14.40 -22.50
N LEU A 106 5.79 15.32 -22.32
CA LEU A 106 5.63 16.10 -21.08
C LEU A 106 4.54 15.49 -20.19
N THR A 107 4.62 15.83 -18.91
CA THR A 107 3.52 15.82 -17.93
C THR A 107 2.67 14.55 -17.79
N ALA A 108 3.13 13.67 -16.91
CA ALA A 108 2.29 13.20 -15.80
C ALA A 108 3.14 13.26 -14.52
N LYS A 109 2.67 13.96 -13.48
CA LYS A 109 3.47 14.26 -12.27
C LYS A 109 3.43 13.10 -11.28
N ALA A 110 3.97 11.95 -11.68
CA ALA A 110 4.13 10.79 -10.79
C ALA A 110 4.99 11.18 -9.58
N GLY A 111 4.43 11.03 -8.37
CA GLY A 111 5.10 11.39 -7.13
C GLY A 111 6.39 10.59 -6.95
N ARG A 112 7.51 11.30 -6.75
CA ARG A 112 8.79 10.69 -6.34
C ARG A 112 8.64 10.18 -4.91
N SER A 113 8.44 8.87 -4.79
CA SER A 113 8.89 8.13 -3.60
C SER A 113 10.33 7.71 -3.90
N ASP A 114 11.29 8.18 -3.11
CA ASP A 114 12.68 7.71 -3.22
C ASP A 114 12.74 6.25 -2.77
N SER A 115 12.70 5.34 -3.75
CA SER A 115 12.69 3.91 -3.52
C SER A 115 14.10 3.41 -3.25
N GLN A 116 14.37 3.02 -2.00
CA GLN A 116 15.62 2.38 -1.56
C GLN A 116 15.87 1.00 -2.22
N ASN A 117 14.92 0.53 -3.03
CA ASN A 117 14.95 -0.72 -3.78
C ASN A 117 15.73 -0.53 -5.10
N GLY A 118 17.06 -0.44 -5.03
CA GLY A 118 17.92 -0.15 -6.18
C GLY A 118 17.59 -1.00 -7.42
N GLU A 119 17.35 -0.33 -8.54
CA GLU A 119 17.08 -0.86 -9.90
C GLU A 119 15.85 -1.79 -10.08
N LEU A 120 15.27 -2.37 -9.03
CA LEU A 120 14.13 -3.28 -9.16
C LEU A 120 12.84 -2.55 -9.55
N THR A 121 12.21 -2.92 -10.66
CA THR A 121 10.93 -2.33 -11.05
C THR A 121 9.78 -2.85 -10.17
N ARG A 122 8.74 -2.03 -9.96
CA ARG A 122 7.52 -2.42 -9.21
C ARG A 122 6.89 -3.73 -9.68
N LEU A 123 7.00 -4.04 -10.98
CA LEU A 123 6.49 -5.31 -11.54
C LEU A 123 7.35 -6.50 -11.13
N ASP A 124 8.66 -6.32 -11.06
CA ASP A 124 9.60 -7.40 -10.73
C ASP A 124 9.65 -7.62 -9.21
N MET A 125 9.39 -6.58 -8.40
CA MET A 125 9.06 -6.71 -6.97
C MET A 125 7.80 -7.57 -6.75
N ILE A 126 6.70 -7.27 -7.45
CA ILE A 126 5.46 -8.09 -7.40
C ILE A 126 5.74 -9.53 -7.83
N ALA A 127 6.51 -9.74 -8.90
CA ALA A 127 6.87 -11.08 -9.36
C ALA A 127 7.76 -11.82 -8.37
N ALA A 128 8.72 -11.15 -7.71
CA ALA A 128 9.57 -11.75 -6.69
C ALA A 128 8.76 -12.24 -5.48
N VAL A 129 7.83 -11.41 -4.97
CA VAL A 129 6.92 -11.82 -3.89
C VAL A 129 6.02 -12.98 -4.35
N LEU A 130 5.40 -12.89 -5.52
CA LEU A 130 4.49 -13.95 -6.01
C LEU A 130 5.20 -15.26 -6.42
N LYS A 131 6.53 -15.25 -6.60
CA LYS A 131 7.36 -16.46 -6.75
C LYS A 131 7.71 -17.10 -5.41
N ARG A 132 7.98 -16.30 -4.37
CA ARG A 132 8.19 -16.78 -2.99
C ARG A 132 6.88 -17.26 -2.34
N HIS A 133 5.79 -16.57 -2.67
CA HIS A 133 4.48 -16.71 -2.06
C HIS A 133 3.39 -16.75 -3.15
N PRO A 134 3.22 -17.90 -3.82
CA PRO A 134 2.15 -18.08 -4.81
C PRO A 134 0.77 -18.16 -4.15
N ARG A 135 -0.29 -17.90 -4.94
CA ARG A 135 -1.70 -17.91 -4.54
C ARG A 135 -2.02 -16.96 -3.38
N ARG A 136 -1.55 -15.71 -3.48
CA ARG A 136 -1.82 -14.65 -2.49
C ARG A 136 -2.93 -13.71 -2.94
N THR A 137 -3.79 -13.27 -2.01
CA THR A 137 -4.74 -12.18 -2.31
C THR A 137 -4.00 -10.85 -2.46
N VAL A 138 -4.65 -9.85 -3.08
CA VAL A 138 -4.05 -8.51 -3.25
C VAL A 138 -3.68 -7.89 -1.89
N ARG A 139 -4.46 -8.15 -0.82
CA ARG A 139 -4.18 -7.68 0.55
C ARG A 139 -2.92 -8.30 1.13
N GLU A 140 -2.79 -9.62 1.03
CA GLU A 140 -1.57 -10.34 1.47
C GLU A 140 -0.34 -9.88 0.68
N LEU A 141 -0.48 -9.68 -0.63
CA LEU A 141 0.58 -9.19 -1.50
C LEU A 141 1.05 -7.78 -1.11
N ILE A 142 0.16 -6.86 -0.73
CA ILE A 142 0.53 -5.53 -0.22
C ILE A 142 1.32 -5.64 1.09
N ALA A 143 0.85 -6.45 2.04
CA ALA A 143 1.53 -6.65 3.32
C ALA A 143 2.93 -7.26 3.13
N LEU A 144 3.09 -8.17 2.16
CA LEU A 144 4.40 -8.74 1.79
C LEU A 144 5.30 -7.71 1.07
N LEU A 145 4.77 -6.84 0.22
CA LEU A 145 5.56 -5.79 -0.46
C LEU A 145 6.06 -4.70 0.52
N ASP A 146 5.29 -4.35 1.55
CA ASP A 146 5.76 -3.47 2.63
C ASP A 146 6.76 -4.19 3.55
N LYS A 147 6.56 -5.49 3.83
CA LYS A 147 7.49 -6.28 4.65
C LYS A 147 8.84 -6.55 3.98
N GLU A 148 8.86 -6.97 2.72
CA GLU A 148 10.07 -7.35 1.99
C GLU A 148 10.81 -6.16 1.36
N TYR A 149 10.07 -5.12 0.92
CA TYR A 149 10.62 -4.01 0.14
C TYR A 149 10.20 -2.61 0.62
N ARG A 150 9.55 -2.50 1.79
CA ARG A 150 9.03 -1.22 2.36
C ARG A 150 8.18 -0.41 1.38
N TRP A 151 7.53 -1.08 0.43
CA TRP A 151 6.74 -0.43 -0.60
C TRP A 151 5.27 -0.34 -0.21
N LYS A 152 4.95 0.75 0.50
CA LYS A 152 3.56 1.16 0.76
C LYS A 152 2.84 1.47 -0.55
N THR A 153 1.73 0.79 -0.78
CA THR A 153 0.99 0.79 -2.05
C THR A 153 -0.49 0.42 -1.82
N THR A 154 -1.37 0.72 -2.77
CA THR A 154 -2.82 0.51 -2.65
C THR A 154 -3.30 -0.74 -3.37
N GLU A 155 -4.47 -1.26 -2.99
CA GLU A 155 -5.17 -2.32 -3.73
C GLU A 155 -5.35 -1.94 -5.21
N SER A 156 -5.74 -0.70 -5.50
CA SER A 156 -5.89 -0.19 -6.88
C SER A 156 -4.59 -0.19 -7.67
N ALA A 157 -3.46 0.23 -7.08
CA ALA A 157 -2.17 0.28 -7.76
C ALA A 157 -1.61 -1.12 -8.06
N VAL A 158 -1.66 -2.03 -7.08
CA VAL A 158 -1.22 -3.43 -7.26
C VAL A 158 -2.14 -4.17 -8.24
N THR A 159 -3.46 -4.01 -8.12
CA THR A 159 -4.45 -4.60 -9.02
C THR A 159 -4.28 -4.11 -10.46
N GLY A 160 -4.00 -2.81 -10.65
CA GLY A 160 -3.67 -2.25 -11.97
C GLY A 160 -2.43 -2.89 -12.59
N HIS A 161 -1.33 -3.01 -11.82
CA HIS A 161 -0.11 -3.69 -12.27
C HIS A 161 -0.34 -5.16 -12.64
N LEU A 162 -1.15 -5.88 -11.85
CA LEU A 162 -1.48 -7.29 -12.08
C LEU A 162 -2.33 -7.50 -13.36
N TYR A 163 -3.42 -6.75 -13.52
CA TYR A 163 -4.29 -6.88 -14.71
C TYR A 163 -3.68 -6.31 -16.01
N THR A 164 -2.75 -5.36 -15.92
CA THR A 164 -2.02 -4.84 -17.10
C THR A 164 -0.96 -5.82 -17.60
N ARG A 165 -0.49 -6.74 -16.74
CA ARG A 165 0.56 -7.73 -17.06
C ARG A 165 0.05 -9.17 -17.01
N ARG A 166 -0.99 -9.46 -17.80
CA ARG A 166 -1.52 -10.83 -18.02
C ARG A 166 -0.51 -11.78 -18.69
N ASP A 167 0.59 -11.25 -19.21
CA ASP A 167 1.77 -11.97 -19.65
C ASP A 167 2.53 -12.59 -18.46
N LYS A 168 2.83 -11.80 -17.41
CA LYS A 168 3.61 -12.23 -16.24
C LYS A 168 2.80 -12.87 -15.10
N PHE A 169 1.52 -12.54 -14.97
CA PHE A 169 0.71 -12.96 -13.81
C PHE A 169 -0.49 -13.82 -14.19
N LEU A 170 -0.87 -14.72 -13.28
CA LEU A 170 -2.11 -15.50 -13.30
C LEU A 170 -2.92 -15.18 -12.05
N HIS A 171 -4.25 -15.18 -12.20
CA HIS A 171 -5.19 -15.18 -11.09
C HIS A 171 -6.10 -16.41 -11.15
N THR A 172 -6.64 -16.84 -10.01
CA THR A 172 -7.77 -17.76 -10.00
C THR A 172 -9.03 -17.11 -10.57
N PRO A 173 -9.93 -17.85 -11.24
CA PRO A 173 -11.26 -17.34 -11.56
C PRO A 173 -12.04 -17.05 -10.25
N PRO A 174 -12.91 -16.03 -10.21
CA PRO A 174 -13.72 -15.73 -9.03
C PRO A 174 -14.82 -16.79 -8.86
N ASP A 175 -14.64 -17.67 -7.87
CA ASP A 175 -15.58 -18.74 -7.54
C ASP A 175 -16.77 -18.17 -6.73
N ARG A 176 -17.72 -17.57 -7.46
CA ARG A 176 -18.92 -16.90 -6.92
C ARG A 176 -19.69 -17.73 -5.87
N PRO A 177 -20.01 -19.02 -6.07
CA PRO A 177 -20.82 -19.77 -5.10
C PRO A 177 -20.10 -20.05 -3.76
N THR A 178 -18.76 -19.96 -3.70
CA THR A 178 -18.00 -20.19 -2.45
C THR A 178 -17.42 -18.91 -1.85
N ASN A 179 -17.66 -17.75 -2.48
CA ASN A 179 -17.10 -16.44 -2.11
C ASN A 179 -15.57 -16.45 -1.89
N ARG A 180 -14.84 -17.28 -2.65
CA ARG A 180 -13.38 -17.37 -2.53
C ARG A 180 -12.70 -16.12 -3.09
N PRO A 181 -11.79 -15.48 -2.34
CA PRO A 181 -11.09 -14.29 -2.82
C PRO A 181 -10.18 -14.63 -3.99
N VAL A 182 -10.04 -13.70 -4.94
CA VAL A 182 -9.14 -13.85 -6.09
C VAL A 182 -7.70 -13.88 -5.61
N THR A 183 -7.02 -15.00 -5.85
CA THR A 183 -5.59 -15.19 -5.53
C THR A 183 -4.74 -15.10 -6.78
N TRP A 184 -3.52 -14.56 -6.62
CA TRP A 184 -2.57 -14.28 -7.69
C TRP A 184 -1.29 -15.10 -7.55
N SER A 185 -0.63 -15.31 -8.68
CA SER A 185 0.63 -16.05 -8.81
C SER A 185 1.46 -15.50 -9.98
N SER A 186 2.77 -15.61 -9.89
CA SER A 186 3.64 -15.49 -11.06
C SER A 186 3.39 -16.63 -12.03
N LYS A 187 3.62 -16.40 -13.32
CA LYS A 187 4.06 -17.46 -14.24
C LYS A 187 5.55 -17.74 -14.07
#